data_AF-A0A4U5U8B6-F1
#
_entry.id   AF-A0A4U5U8B6-F1
#
_cell.length_a   1.000
_cell.length_b   1.000
_cell.length_c   1.000
_cell.angle_alpha   90.00
_cell.angle_beta   90.00
_cell.angle_gamma   90.00
#
_symmetry.space_group_name_H-M   'P 1'
#
loop_
_entity.id
_entity.type
_entity.pdbx_description
1 polymer ?
#
loop_
_entity_poly.entity_id
_entity_poly.type
_entity_poly.pdbx_seq_one_letter_code
_entity_poly.pdbx_strand_id
1 'polypeptide(L)'
;MPPKNKASAKKSAKAKTPTLIDGLTMEEMPQEQLEENIMRYREDVDREREERNYFQLERDQVHTFWGITDRQLEEKKSREKTLDKDTEDDEQHHQVEMKVYKQKVKHLLCEHQNTISELKAHRLVSNEAMQKEQEQLEAELHKEMKAAMVDKEKLDNENHVTQLEMKHDEEMTKTRNHWEEQLREIKAKYEKKTELQKQELNNMSKNEFTEAVDGWSNHNTTLKEDHYKALSDVRDLSKNMELELDYYDVSQAQTEYINLQKCTEEDRTRLLWEKKSFTEQDKKAKEETAQEEKKMKNYLKNCPEKVNTGQRDIRQGLDDLASDCKAMEQKFRKLQLEGDDIEKVQHVASVKSGVLERKLLALTDSVETTQAQLSSVRSVSNTDQTALGGIKHKCQENADSSKNYTKNSQYKRAKISQTCKDLLLTYEAKQRALGVPTEEICVKPFESSLAWRSL
;
A
#
# COMPACT_ATOMS: atom_id res chain seq x y z
N MET A 1 24.25 14.06 -130.61
CA MET A 1 25.13 13.81 -131.77
C MET A 1 24.59 14.58 -132.97
N PRO A 2 25.36 15.48 -133.62
CA PRO A 2 24.91 16.19 -134.82
C PRO A 2 25.29 15.40 -136.10
N PRO A 3 24.53 15.51 -137.21
CA PRO A 3 24.88 14.87 -138.46
C PRO A 3 25.90 15.71 -139.26
N LYS A 4 26.84 15.01 -139.88
CA LYS A 4 27.88 15.53 -140.77
C LYS A 4 27.29 15.93 -142.13
N ASN A 5 27.48 17.18 -142.52
CA ASN A 5 27.45 17.61 -143.91
C ASN A 5 28.74 17.18 -144.64
N LYS A 6 28.60 16.58 -145.83
CA LYS A 6 29.59 16.55 -146.93
C LYS A 6 28.78 16.59 -148.23
N ALA A 7 28.78 17.71 -148.94
CA ALA A 7 29.77 18.11 -149.96
C ALA A 7 29.51 17.50 -151.35
N SER A 8 28.86 18.31 -152.18
CA SER A 8 29.24 18.66 -153.57
C SER A 8 29.57 17.55 -154.59
N ALA A 9 28.73 17.43 -155.62
CA ALA A 9 29.09 17.18 -157.02
C ALA A 9 27.98 17.77 -157.91
N LYS A 10 28.18 18.88 -158.63
CA LYS A 10 28.91 19.11 -159.90
C LYS A 10 28.10 18.74 -161.17
N LYS A 11 27.60 19.81 -161.81
CA LYS A 11 27.37 20.05 -163.25
C LYS A 11 26.43 19.11 -164.05
N SER A 12 25.37 19.71 -164.58
CA SER A 12 25.19 19.79 -166.03
C SER A 12 24.64 21.18 -166.40
N ALA A 13 25.26 21.77 -167.41
CA ALA A 13 24.90 23.08 -167.95
C ALA A 13 23.80 22.91 -169.00
N LYS A 14 22.77 23.76 -168.92
CA LYS A 14 21.83 24.20 -169.95
C LYS A 14 22.03 23.57 -171.35
N ALA A 15 21.11 22.70 -171.75
CA ALA A 15 20.46 22.87 -173.05
C ALA A 15 19.32 23.86 -172.82
N LYS A 16 19.50 25.11 -173.28
CA LYS A 16 18.38 26.05 -173.42
C LYS A 16 17.52 25.52 -174.57
N THR A 17 16.50 24.74 -174.24
CA THR A 17 15.29 24.69 -175.07
C THR A 17 14.73 26.12 -175.15
N PRO A 18 14.13 26.53 -176.30
CA PRO A 18 13.50 27.84 -176.39
C PRO A 18 12.49 27.93 -175.26
N THR A 19 12.59 28.98 -174.43
CA THR A 19 11.57 29.28 -173.44
C THR A 19 10.32 29.67 -174.23
N LEU A 20 9.46 28.68 -174.49
CA LEU A 20 8.12 28.88 -175.02
C LEU A 20 7.36 29.68 -173.95
N ILE A 21 7.05 30.93 -174.27
CA ILE A 21 6.08 31.72 -173.53
C ILE A 21 4.78 31.58 -174.31
N ASP A 22 3.81 30.88 -173.71
CA ASP A 22 2.46 30.67 -174.24
C ASP A 22 2.38 30.19 -175.71
N GLY A 23 3.25 29.25 -176.09
CA GLY A 23 3.15 28.58 -177.39
C GLY A 23 3.77 29.29 -178.60
N LEU A 24 4.38 30.47 -178.44
CA LEU A 24 4.94 31.27 -179.55
C LEU A 24 6.43 31.64 -179.34
N THR A 25 7.17 31.75 -180.45
CA THR A 25 8.57 32.18 -180.51
C THR A 25 8.70 33.71 -180.46
N MET A 26 9.70 34.23 -179.74
CA MET A 26 9.97 35.66 -179.45
C MET A 26 10.02 36.63 -180.65
N GLU A 27 10.03 36.14 -181.88
CA GLU A 27 10.32 36.93 -183.09
C GLU A 27 9.06 37.35 -183.87
N GLU A 28 7.86 36.94 -183.46
CA GLU A 28 6.57 37.28 -184.13
C GLU A 28 5.47 37.81 -183.19
N MET A 29 5.83 38.18 -181.96
CA MET A 29 4.91 38.83 -181.01
C MET A 29 5.00 40.36 -181.15
N PRO A 30 3.91 41.10 -181.44
CA PRO A 30 3.94 42.56 -181.53
C PRO A 30 4.42 43.19 -180.21
N GLN A 31 5.18 44.30 -180.30
CA GLN A 31 5.89 44.93 -179.17
C GLN A 31 4.97 45.19 -177.96
N GLU A 32 3.71 45.58 -178.19
CA GLU A 32 2.71 45.80 -177.14
C GLU A 32 2.38 44.52 -176.35
N GLN A 33 2.32 43.35 -177.00
CA GLN A 33 2.09 42.07 -176.32
C GLN A 33 3.31 41.61 -175.51
N LEU A 34 4.53 41.96 -175.97
CA LEU A 34 5.75 41.67 -175.21
C LEU A 34 5.84 42.56 -173.96
N GLU A 35 5.47 43.83 -174.07
CA GLU A 35 5.40 44.77 -172.94
C GLU A 35 4.32 44.36 -171.93
N GLU A 36 3.15 43.92 -172.39
CA GLU A 36 2.09 43.38 -171.52
C GLU A 36 2.53 42.11 -170.79
N ASN A 37 3.22 41.19 -171.48
CA ASN A 37 3.78 39.99 -170.85
C ASN A 37 4.87 40.33 -169.81
N ILE A 38 5.73 41.33 -170.08
CA ILE A 38 6.72 41.81 -169.10
C ILE A 38 6.04 42.40 -167.87
N MET A 39 4.96 43.17 -168.06
CA MET A 39 4.17 43.73 -166.95
C MET A 39 3.52 42.61 -166.13
N ARG A 40 2.85 41.65 -166.78
CA ARG A 40 2.27 40.47 -166.10
C ARG A 40 3.31 39.69 -165.31
N TYR A 41 4.48 39.42 -165.90
CA TYR A 41 5.55 38.72 -165.18
C TYR A 41 6.13 39.52 -164.00
N ARG A 42 6.15 40.85 -164.06
CA ARG A 42 6.56 41.68 -162.93
C ARG A 42 5.52 41.65 -161.82
N GLU A 43 4.25 41.78 -162.18
CA GLU A 43 3.11 41.65 -161.26
C GLU A 43 3.09 40.27 -160.60
N ASP A 44 3.37 39.20 -161.36
CA ASP A 44 3.48 37.84 -160.83
C ASP A 44 4.68 37.71 -159.87
N VAL A 45 5.84 38.27 -160.21
CA VAL A 45 7.02 38.25 -159.33
C VAL A 45 6.77 39.04 -158.04
N ASP A 46 6.10 40.19 -158.12
CA ASP A 46 5.79 40.99 -156.93
C ASP A 46 4.70 40.34 -156.07
N ARG A 47 3.68 39.72 -156.68
CA ARG A 47 2.69 38.88 -155.97
C ARG A 47 3.35 37.70 -155.25
N GLU A 48 4.22 36.96 -155.93
CA GLU A 48 4.97 35.84 -155.34
C GLU A 48 5.88 36.30 -154.18
N ARG A 49 6.40 37.54 -154.23
CA ARG A 49 7.17 38.14 -153.12
C ARG A 49 6.28 38.48 -151.93
N GLU A 50 5.12 39.07 -152.18
CA GLU A 50 4.12 39.39 -151.16
C GLU A 50 3.61 38.12 -150.49
N GLU A 51 3.29 37.09 -151.26
CA GLU A 51 2.88 35.77 -150.75
C GLU A 51 3.98 35.13 -149.92
N ARG A 52 5.23 35.13 -150.40
CA ARG A 52 6.38 34.65 -149.60
C ARG A 52 6.53 35.40 -148.29
N ASN A 53 6.41 36.73 -148.31
CA ASN A 53 6.51 37.56 -147.12
C ASN A 53 5.38 37.24 -146.13
N TYR A 54 4.15 37.11 -146.63
CA TYR A 54 2.98 36.70 -145.86
C TYR A 54 3.19 35.33 -145.20
N PHE A 55 3.57 34.30 -145.98
CA PHE A 55 3.84 32.97 -145.45
C PHE A 55 5.01 32.94 -144.46
N GLN A 56 6.01 33.81 -144.64
CA GLN A 56 7.11 33.95 -143.69
C GLN A 56 6.64 34.54 -142.36
N LEU A 57 5.81 35.58 -142.40
CA LEU A 57 5.23 36.18 -141.19
C LEU A 57 4.32 35.18 -140.46
N GLU A 58 3.46 34.47 -141.18
CA GLU A 58 2.60 33.42 -140.63
C GLU A 58 3.42 32.30 -139.98
N ARG A 59 4.49 31.83 -140.64
CA ARG A 59 5.39 30.82 -140.07
C ARG A 59 6.05 31.31 -138.78
N ASP A 60 6.55 32.55 -138.79
CA ASP A 60 7.21 33.13 -137.61
C ASP A 60 6.19 33.35 -136.47
N GLN A 61 4.97 33.76 -136.79
CA GLN A 61 3.85 33.85 -135.84
C GLN A 61 3.52 32.48 -135.24
N VAL A 62 3.36 31.44 -136.07
CA VAL A 62 3.15 30.05 -135.61
C VAL A 62 4.31 29.58 -134.73
N HIS A 63 5.56 29.88 -135.08
CA HIS A 63 6.72 29.55 -134.24
C HIS A 63 6.72 30.28 -132.89
N THR A 64 6.35 31.57 -132.85
CA THR A 64 6.24 32.31 -131.58
C THR A 64 5.13 31.73 -130.70
N PHE A 65 3.95 31.45 -131.26
CA PHE A 65 2.87 30.79 -130.53
C PHE A 65 3.25 29.40 -130.06
N TRP A 66 3.95 28.64 -130.88
CA TRP A 66 4.49 27.33 -130.48
C TRP A 66 5.45 27.47 -129.30
N GLY A 67 6.43 28.37 -129.36
CA GLY A 67 7.39 28.58 -128.27
C GLY A 67 6.74 29.06 -126.96
N ILE A 68 5.74 29.94 -127.05
CA ILE A 68 4.97 30.38 -125.89
C ILE A 68 4.19 29.21 -125.28
N THR A 69 3.49 28.44 -126.13
CA THR A 69 2.66 27.31 -125.68
C THR A 69 3.52 26.20 -125.08
N ASP A 70 4.68 25.90 -125.67
CA ASP A 70 5.64 24.91 -125.17
C ASP A 70 6.21 25.33 -123.80
N ARG A 71 6.61 26.61 -123.65
CA ARG A 71 7.04 27.14 -122.34
C ARG A 71 5.91 27.06 -121.30
N GLN A 72 4.69 27.44 -121.66
CA GLN A 72 3.54 27.34 -120.75
C GLN A 72 3.23 25.89 -120.36
N LEU A 73 3.38 24.95 -121.30
CA LEU A 73 3.21 23.52 -121.04
C LEU A 73 4.27 23.02 -120.05
N GLU A 74 5.54 23.38 -120.23
CA GLU A 74 6.61 23.00 -119.30
C GLU A 74 6.45 23.69 -117.92
N GLU A 75 5.96 24.93 -117.87
CA GLU A 75 5.60 25.59 -116.61
C GLU A 75 4.44 24.89 -115.88
N LYS A 76 3.44 24.41 -116.62
CA LYS A 76 2.33 23.65 -116.02
C LYS A 76 2.78 22.27 -115.53
N LYS A 77 3.60 21.55 -116.31
CA LYS A 77 4.17 20.26 -115.91
C LYS A 77 5.08 20.38 -114.69
N SER A 78 5.92 21.41 -114.62
CA SER A 78 6.77 21.64 -113.45
C SER A 78 5.95 22.00 -112.22
N ARG A 79 4.92 22.85 -112.37
CA ARG A 79 3.99 23.18 -111.28
C ARG A 79 3.20 21.96 -110.78
N GLU A 80 2.76 21.09 -111.68
CA GLU A 80 2.09 19.82 -111.34
C GLU A 80 3.02 18.94 -110.51
N LYS A 81 4.27 18.73 -110.94
CA LYS A 81 5.27 17.96 -110.17
C LYS A 81 5.56 18.56 -108.79
N THR A 82 5.62 19.89 -108.69
CA THR A 82 5.78 20.56 -107.39
C THR A 82 4.57 20.31 -106.50
N LEU A 83 3.36 20.43 -107.03
CA LEU A 83 2.14 20.17 -106.28
C LEU A 83 2.05 18.71 -105.82
N ASP A 84 2.36 17.75 -106.70
CA ASP A 84 2.40 16.33 -106.35
C ASP A 84 3.38 16.08 -105.19
N LYS A 85 4.57 16.66 -105.26
CA LYS A 85 5.55 16.58 -104.18
C LYS A 85 5.05 17.21 -102.87
N ASP A 86 4.45 18.39 -102.94
CA ASP A 86 3.89 19.06 -101.75
C ASP A 86 2.79 18.19 -101.13
N THR A 87 1.93 17.55 -101.94
CA THR A 87 0.91 16.62 -101.43
C THR A 87 1.50 15.35 -100.82
N GLU A 88 2.60 14.82 -101.38
CA GLU A 88 3.32 13.68 -100.81
C GLU A 88 3.98 14.05 -99.47
N ASP A 89 4.58 15.24 -99.37
CA ASP A 89 5.22 15.73 -98.16
C ASP A 89 4.17 15.98 -97.04
N ASP A 90 3.02 16.58 -97.36
CA ASP A 90 1.89 16.78 -96.43
C ASP A 90 1.33 15.44 -95.92
N GLU A 91 1.16 14.45 -96.80
CA GLU A 91 0.73 13.09 -96.42
C GLU A 91 1.73 12.43 -95.45
N GLN A 92 3.04 12.58 -95.71
CA GLN A 92 4.09 12.08 -94.80
C GLN A 92 4.04 12.78 -93.44
N HIS A 93 3.85 14.11 -93.43
CA HIS A 93 3.68 14.89 -92.20
C HIS A 93 2.48 14.40 -91.39
N HIS A 94 1.32 14.24 -92.03
CA HIS A 94 0.12 13.72 -91.37
C HIS A 94 0.31 12.30 -90.83
N GLN A 95 1.02 11.42 -91.53
CA GLN A 95 1.34 10.08 -91.04
C GLN A 95 2.23 10.12 -89.79
N VAL A 96 3.20 11.03 -89.74
CA VAL A 96 4.06 11.21 -88.56
C VAL A 96 3.24 11.77 -87.39
N GLU A 97 2.41 12.80 -87.62
CA GLU A 97 1.53 13.37 -86.61
C GLU A 97 0.58 12.32 -86.02
N MET A 98 -0.05 11.50 -86.87
CA MET A 98 -0.94 10.42 -86.42
C MET A 98 -0.19 9.41 -85.53
N LYS A 99 1.07 9.08 -85.85
CA LYS A 99 1.92 8.22 -85.00
C LYS A 99 2.22 8.88 -83.66
N VAL A 100 2.55 10.17 -83.64
CA VAL A 100 2.81 10.95 -82.41
C VAL A 100 1.55 11.01 -81.54
N TYR A 101 0.39 11.33 -82.12
CA TYR A 101 -0.88 11.35 -81.39
C TYR A 101 -1.23 9.98 -80.82
N LYS A 102 -1.03 8.90 -81.60
CA LYS A 102 -1.23 7.53 -81.11
C LYS A 102 -0.31 7.22 -79.92
N GLN A 103 0.95 7.64 -79.97
CA GLN A 103 1.89 7.46 -78.86
C GLN A 103 1.49 8.30 -77.64
N LYS A 104 1.04 9.54 -77.83
CA LYS A 104 0.56 10.42 -76.76
C LYS A 104 -0.66 9.84 -76.05
N VAL A 105 -1.62 9.29 -76.80
CA VAL A 105 -2.79 8.59 -76.22
C VAL A 105 -2.35 7.36 -75.42
N LYS A 106 -1.43 6.55 -75.94
CA LYS A 106 -0.88 5.40 -75.19
C LYS A 106 -0.22 5.83 -73.89
N HIS A 107 0.62 6.86 -73.92
CA HIS A 107 1.28 7.38 -72.73
C HIS A 107 0.26 7.87 -71.70
N LEU A 108 -0.72 8.68 -72.10
CA LEU A 108 -1.80 9.15 -71.20
C LEU A 108 -2.57 7.99 -70.55
N LEU A 109 -2.89 6.94 -71.32
CA LEU A 109 -3.54 5.75 -70.77
C LEU A 109 -2.67 5.01 -69.76
N CYS A 110 -1.37 4.88 -70.04
CA CYS A 110 -0.41 4.29 -69.10
C CYS A 110 -0.27 5.13 -67.81
N GLU A 111 -0.16 6.46 -67.92
CA GLU A 111 -0.11 7.38 -66.78
C GLU A 111 -1.37 7.28 -65.92
N HIS A 112 -2.55 7.28 -66.54
CA HIS A 112 -3.81 7.09 -65.82
C HIS A 112 -3.86 5.73 -65.11
N GLN A 113 -3.45 4.66 -65.79
CA GLN A 113 -3.42 3.32 -65.20
C GLN A 113 -2.42 3.21 -64.03
N ASN A 114 -1.27 3.86 -64.14
CA ASN A 114 -0.28 3.95 -63.06
C ASN A 114 -0.85 4.72 -61.88
N THR A 115 -1.42 5.90 -62.11
CA THR A 115 -2.05 6.73 -61.07
C THR A 115 -3.16 5.96 -60.33
N ILE A 116 -4.03 5.25 -61.07
CA ILE A 116 -5.07 4.41 -60.47
C ILE A 116 -4.46 3.29 -59.63
N SER A 117 -3.36 2.68 -60.09
CA SER A 117 -2.69 1.58 -59.38
C SER A 117 -2.02 2.08 -58.10
N GLU A 118 -1.36 3.25 -58.15
CA GLU A 118 -0.78 3.92 -56.99
C GLU A 118 -1.85 4.31 -55.97
N LEU A 119 -2.96 4.92 -56.40
CA LEU A 119 -4.07 5.26 -55.51
C LEU A 119 -4.69 4.02 -54.85
N LYS A 120 -4.83 2.91 -55.59
CA LYS A 120 -5.27 1.63 -55.02
C LYS A 120 -4.28 1.09 -53.99
N ALA A 121 -2.99 1.14 -54.27
CA ALA A 121 -1.95 0.71 -53.34
C ALA A 121 -1.94 1.58 -52.07
N HIS A 122 -1.98 2.90 -52.21
CA HIS A 122 -2.08 3.83 -51.08
C HIS A 122 -3.33 3.58 -50.23
N ARG A 123 -4.48 3.33 -50.87
CA ARG A 123 -5.72 2.99 -50.15
C ARG A 123 -5.58 1.69 -49.36
N LEU A 124 -4.99 0.65 -49.94
CA LEU A 124 -4.76 -0.63 -49.25
C LEU A 124 -3.85 -0.45 -48.04
N VAL A 125 -2.71 0.21 -48.21
CA VAL A 125 -1.75 0.48 -47.12
C VAL A 125 -2.40 1.31 -46.01
N SER A 126 -3.15 2.36 -46.36
CA SER A 126 -3.88 3.18 -45.39
C SER A 126 -4.95 2.39 -44.65
N ASN A 127 -5.66 1.49 -45.33
CA ASN A 127 -6.69 0.67 -44.72
C ASN A 127 -6.09 -0.40 -43.78
N GLU A 128 -4.98 -1.03 -44.18
CA GLU A 128 -4.23 -1.95 -43.32
C GLU A 128 -3.67 -1.25 -42.07
N ALA A 129 -3.18 -0.02 -42.20
CA ALA A 129 -2.71 0.77 -41.07
C ALA A 129 -3.85 1.08 -40.10
N MET A 130 -4.99 1.55 -40.62
CA MET A 130 -6.19 1.82 -39.83
C MET A 130 -6.75 0.56 -39.15
N GLN A 131 -6.75 -0.57 -39.86
CA GLN A 131 -7.20 -1.85 -39.29
C GLN A 131 -6.28 -2.31 -38.15
N LYS A 132 -4.96 -2.19 -38.30
CA LYS A 132 -4.00 -2.51 -37.23
C LYS A 132 -4.18 -1.62 -36.00
N GLU A 133 -4.43 -0.33 -36.21
CA GLU A 133 -4.72 0.61 -35.12
C GLU A 133 -6.02 0.24 -34.40
N GLN A 134 -7.08 -0.10 -35.15
CA GLN A 134 -8.33 -0.58 -34.58
C GLN A 134 -8.14 -1.86 -33.77
N GLU A 135 -7.43 -2.87 -34.31
CA GLU A 135 -7.13 -4.12 -33.62
C GLU A 135 -6.34 -3.89 -32.31
N GLN A 136 -5.42 -2.92 -32.29
CA GLN A 136 -4.68 -2.53 -31.09
C GLN A 136 -5.60 -1.90 -30.05
N LEU A 137 -6.44 -0.94 -30.45
CA LEU A 137 -7.40 -0.28 -29.56
C LEU A 137 -8.41 -1.27 -28.97
N GLU A 138 -8.92 -2.21 -29.77
CA GLU A 138 -9.82 -3.27 -29.32
C GLU A 138 -9.12 -4.20 -28.31
N ALA A 139 -7.86 -4.57 -28.55
CA ALA A 139 -7.09 -5.39 -27.64
C ALA A 139 -6.81 -4.68 -26.30
N GLU A 140 -6.50 -3.39 -26.33
CA GLU A 140 -6.31 -2.56 -25.14
C GLU A 140 -7.62 -2.42 -24.35
N LEU A 141 -8.73 -2.11 -25.01
CA LEU A 141 -10.05 -2.04 -24.39
C LEU A 141 -10.45 -3.37 -23.73
N HIS A 142 -10.23 -4.49 -24.40
CA HIS A 142 -10.49 -5.81 -23.83
C HIS A 142 -9.62 -6.11 -22.61
N LYS A 143 -8.36 -5.66 -22.60
CA LYS A 143 -7.46 -5.81 -21.46
C LYS A 143 -7.92 -4.94 -20.28
N GLU A 144 -8.29 -3.70 -20.52
CA GLU A 144 -8.84 -2.78 -19.50
C GLU A 144 -10.15 -3.30 -18.92
N MET A 145 -11.06 -3.78 -19.77
CA MET A 145 -12.32 -4.38 -19.33
C MET A 145 -12.09 -5.59 -18.42
N LYS A 146 -11.15 -6.48 -18.77
CA LYS A 146 -10.77 -7.61 -17.91
C LYS A 146 -10.16 -7.17 -16.59
N ALA A 147 -9.29 -6.16 -16.61
CA ALA A 147 -8.69 -5.60 -15.40
C ALA A 147 -9.77 -5.01 -14.47
N ALA A 148 -10.67 -4.20 -15.02
CA ALA A 148 -11.79 -3.61 -14.28
C ALA A 148 -12.74 -4.67 -13.71
N MET A 149 -13.01 -5.75 -14.44
CA MET A 149 -13.81 -6.86 -13.95
C MET A 149 -13.16 -7.57 -12.76
N VAL A 150 -11.85 -7.83 -12.86
CA VAL A 150 -11.06 -8.44 -11.76
C VAL A 150 -11.03 -7.53 -10.53
N ASP A 151 -10.87 -6.21 -10.72
CA ASP A 151 -10.83 -5.28 -9.59
C ASP A 151 -12.20 -5.12 -8.93
N LYS A 152 -13.29 -5.19 -9.70
CA LYS A 152 -14.66 -5.27 -9.15
C LYS A 152 -14.85 -6.55 -8.33
N GLU A 153 -14.43 -7.70 -8.85
CA GLU A 153 -14.53 -8.98 -8.14
C GLU A 153 -13.70 -8.97 -6.84
N LYS A 154 -12.49 -8.40 -6.86
CA LYS A 154 -11.69 -8.20 -5.64
C LYS A 154 -12.42 -7.32 -4.62
N LEU A 155 -13.00 -6.21 -5.05
CA LEU A 155 -13.74 -5.32 -4.15
C LEU A 155 -14.96 -6.02 -3.54
N ASP A 156 -15.70 -6.79 -4.34
CA ASP A 156 -16.84 -7.58 -3.85
C ASP A 156 -16.37 -8.65 -2.84
N ASN A 157 -15.23 -9.31 -3.09
CA ASN A 157 -14.63 -10.27 -2.17
C ASN A 157 -14.15 -9.60 -0.87
N GLU A 158 -13.48 -8.45 -0.94
CA GLU A 158 -13.06 -7.66 0.23
C GLU A 158 -14.27 -7.22 1.07
N ASN A 159 -15.34 -6.77 0.41
CA ASN A 159 -16.61 -6.44 1.08
C ASN A 159 -17.23 -7.67 1.76
N HIS A 160 -17.12 -8.86 1.14
CA HIS A 160 -17.62 -10.09 1.76
C HIS A 160 -16.79 -10.49 2.99
N VAL A 161 -15.46 -10.38 2.91
CA VAL A 161 -14.54 -10.66 4.04
C VAL A 161 -14.82 -9.71 5.20
N THR A 162 -14.88 -8.40 4.95
CA THR A 162 -15.16 -7.40 6.00
C THR A 162 -16.54 -7.61 6.65
N GLN A 163 -17.56 -8.00 5.89
CA GLN A 163 -18.87 -8.37 6.45
C GLN A 163 -18.79 -9.63 7.34
N LEU A 164 -18.00 -10.64 6.95
CA LEU A 164 -17.78 -11.84 7.76
C LEU A 164 -17.02 -11.52 9.05
N GLU A 165 -15.99 -10.67 8.98
CA GLU A 165 -15.22 -10.19 10.13
C GLU A 165 -16.14 -9.44 11.12
N MET A 166 -16.96 -8.51 10.63
CA MET A 166 -17.94 -7.80 11.47
C MET A 166 -18.90 -8.75 12.18
N LYS A 167 -19.45 -9.74 11.46
CA LYS A 167 -20.35 -10.74 12.06
C LYS A 167 -19.63 -11.58 13.11
N HIS A 168 -18.40 -11.97 12.85
CA HIS A 168 -17.59 -12.71 13.80
C HIS A 168 -17.33 -11.88 15.07
N ASP A 169 -16.95 -10.61 14.93
CA ASP A 169 -16.74 -9.70 16.05
C ASP A 169 -18.02 -9.48 16.89
N GLU A 170 -19.18 -9.38 16.23
CA GLU A 170 -20.47 -9.31 16.90
C GLU A 170 -20.76 -10.59 17.71
N GLU A 171 -20.52 -11.78 17.14
CA GLU A 171 -20.71 -13.06 17.81
C GLU A 171 -19.73 -13.25 18.98
N MET A 172 -18.47 -12.87 18.80
CA MET A 172 -17.45 -12.88 19.85
C MET A 172 -17.83 -11.94 21.00
N THR A 173 -18.33 -10.75 20.68
CA THR A 173 -18.82 -9.78 21.68
C THR A 173 -20.04 -10.32 22.43
N LYS A 174 -21.02 -10.91 21.73
CA LYS A 174 -22.19 -11.56 22.35
C LYS A 174 -21.76 -12.67 23.31
N THR A 175 -20.83 -13.52 22.89
CA THR A 175 -20.31 -14.63 23.68
C THR A 175 -19.56 -14.13 24.91
N ARG A 176 -18.71 -13.11 24.75
CA ARG A 176 -18.01 -12.45 25.84
C ARG A 176 -18.98 -11.87 26.87
N ASN A 177 -19.98 -11.12 26.42
CA ASN A 177 -20.99 -10.51 27.28
C ASN A 177 -21.79 -11.59 28.05
N HIS A 178 -22.13 -12.70 27.39
CA HIS A 178 -22.80 -13.83 28.05
C HIS A 178 -21.95 -14.40 29.19
N TRP A 179 -20.65 -14.64 28.96
CA TRP A 179 -19.75 -15.16 29.99
C TRP A 179 -19.46 -14.15 31.11
N GLU A 180 -19.32 -12.87 30.78
CA GLU A 180 -19.16 -11.81 31.78
C GLU A 180 -20.39 -11.71 32.70
N GLU A 181 -21.59 -11.88 32.16
CA GLU A 181 -22.82 -11.91 32.95
C GLU A 181 -22.90 -13.17 33.84
N GLN A 182 -22.57 -14.34 33.29
CA GLN A 182 -22.49 -15.58 34.09
C GLN A 182 -21.48 -15.47 35.23
N LEU A 183 -20.29 -14.89 34.97
CA LEU A 183 -19.29 -14.65 36.01
C LEU A 183 -19.79 -13.67 37.08
N ARG A 184 -20.49 -12.60 36.67
CA ARG A 184 -21.10 -11.62 37.58
C ARG A 184 -22.15 -12.29 38.47
N GLU A 185 -23.01 -13.12 37.90
CA GLU A 185 -24.05 -13.85 38.63
C GLU A 185 -23.45 -14.84 39.63
N ILE A 186 -22.44 -15.62 39.22
CA ILE A 186 -21.72 -16.54 40.09
C ILE A 186 -21.04 -15.78 41.24
N LYS A 187 -20.33 -14.70 40.93
CA LYS A 187 -19.66 -13.86 41.94
C LYS A 187 -20.67 -13.32 42.95
N ALA A 188 -21.80 -12.78 42.49
CA ALA A 188 -22.85 -12.27 43.36
C ALA A 188 -23.47 -13.37 44.26
N LYS A 189 -23.66 -14.59 43.73
CA LYS A 189 -24.13 -15.75 44.52
C LYS A 189 -23.15 -16.09 45.65
N TYR A 190 -21.85 -16.11 45.36
CA TYR A 190 -20.82 -16.41 46.36
C TYR A 190 -20.64 -15.28 47.37
N GLU A 191 -20.64 -14.01 46.94
CA GLU A 191 -20.62 -12.85 47.85
C GLU A 191 -21.80 -12.88 48.83
N LYS A 192 -23.01 -13.16 48.33
CA LYS A 192 -24.20 -13.31 49.18
C LYS A 192 -24.07 -14.48 50.16
N LYS A 193 -23.53 -15.62 49.73
CA LYS A 193 -23.29 -16.78 50.61
C LYS A 193 -22.29 -16.44 51.72
N THR A 194 -21.19 -15.77 51.37
CA THR A 194 -20.18 -15.33 52.34
C THR A 194 -20.76 -14.34 53.34
N GLU A 195 -21.60 -13.40 52.89
CA GLU A 195 -22.26 -12.45 53.79
C GLU A 195 -23.24 -13.13 54.74
N LEU A 196 -24.04 -14.08 54.25
CA LEU A 196 -24.93 -14.89 55.10
C LEU A 196 -24.15 -15.68 56.15
N GLN A 197 -23.03 -16.31 55.77
CA GLN A 197 -22.17 -17.05 56.71
C GLN A 197 -21.55 -16.14 57.77
N LYS A 198 -21.13 -14.91 57.40
CA LYS A 198 -20.65 -13.92 58.36
C LYS A 198 -21.74 -13.49 59.33
N GLN A 199 -22.97 -13.28 58.83
CA GLN A 199 -24.11 -12.94 59.66
C GLN A 199 -24.48 -14.07 60.62
N GLU A 200 -24.44 -15.33 60.17
CA GLU A 200 -24.71 -16.50 60.99
C GLU A 200 -23.66 -16.66 62.11
N LEU A 201 -22.37 -16.54 61.80
CA LEU A 201 -21.30 -16.54 62.80
C LEU A 201 -21.45 -15.40 63.80
N ASN A 202 -21.76 -14.19 63.34
CA ASN A 202 -21.99 -13.05 64.23
C ASN A 202 -23.21 -13.28 65.13
N ASN A 203 -24.28 -13.89 64.62
CA ASN A 203 -25.46 -14.23 65.41
C ASN A 203 -25.14 -15.33 66.43
N MET A 204 -24.36 -16.35 66.06
CA MET A 204 -23.88 -17.36 66.99
C MET A 204 -23.07 -16.72 68.13
N SER A 205 -22.08 -15.88 67.80
CA SER A 205 -21.28 -15.17 68.81
C SER A 205 -22.11 -14.24 69.68
N LYS A 206 -23.13 -13.56 69.11
CA LYS A 206 -24.07 -12.75 69.90
C LYS A 206 -24.91 -13.61 70.84
N ASN A 207 -25.40 -14.76 70.38
CA ASN A 207 -26.17 -15.69 71.20
C ASN A 207 -25.32 -16.27 72.34
N GLU A 208 -24.10 -16.72 72.04
CA GLU A 208 -23.14 -17.18 73.05
C GLU A 208 -22.85 -16.09 74.09
N PHE A 209 -22.69 -14.85 73.64
CA PHE A 209 -22.50 -13.71 74.55
C PHE A 209 -23.75 -13.46 75.42
N THR A 210 -24.96 -13.48 74.85
CA THR A 210 -26.18 -13.30 75.62
C THR A 210 -26.42 -14.44 76.61
N GLU A 211 -26.17 -15.69 76.23
CA GLU A 211 -26.28 -16.85 77.13
C GLU A 211 -25.28 -16.76 78.28
N ALA A 212 -24.05 -16.32 78.01
CA ALA A 212 -23.06 -16.07 79.05
C ALA A 212 -23.53 -14.95 80.00
N VAL A 213 -24.01 -13.83 79.46
CA VAL A 213 -24.54 -12.70 80.25
C VAL A 213 -25.73 -13.13 81.10
N ASP A 214 -26.66 -13.91 80.54
CA ASP A 214 -27.81 -14.45 81.26
C ASP A 214 -27.36 -15.44 82.35
N GLY A 215 -26.37 -16.28 82.08
CA GLY A 215 -25.74 -17.16 83.07
C GLY A 215 -25.11 -16.38 84.24
N TRP A 216 -24.34 -15.33 83.94
CA TRP A 216 -23.79 -14.42 84.95
C TRP A 216 -24.87 -13.67 85.73
N SER A 217 -25.93 -13.23 85.05
CA SER A 217 -27.08 -12.55 85.66
C SER A 217 -27.85 -13.48 86.61
N ASN A 218 -28.10 -14.70 86.18
CA ASN A 218 -28.73 -15.75 86.99
C ASN A 218 -27.86 -16.09 88.21
N HIS A 219 -26.55 -16.32 88.00
CA HIS A 219 -25.62 -16.56 89.10
C HIS A 219 -25.60 -15.42 90.12
N ASN A 220 -25.57 -14.17 89.65
CA ASN A 220 -25.64 -12.99 90.51
C ASN A 220 -26.97 -12.90 91.26
N THR A 221 -28.08 -13.34 90.66
CA THR A 221 -29.40 -13.38 91.29
C THR A 221 -29.44 -14.45 92.38
N THR A 222 -28.98 -15.66 92.10
CA THR A 222 -28.86 -16.74 93.09
C THR A 222 -27.94 -16.35 94.25
N LEU A 223 -26.78 -15.74 93.95
CA LEU A 223 -25.86 -15.27 94.98
C LEU A 223 -26.50 -14.19 95.87
N LYS A 224 -27.29 -13.28 95.28
CA LYS A 224 -28.08 -12.31 96.05
C LYS A 224 -29.11 -13.00 96.94
N GLU A 225 -29.84 -13.98 96.43
CA GLU A 225 -30.81 -14.76 97.20
C GLU A 225 -30.14 -15.51 98.36
N ASP A 226 -29.00 -16.16 98.13
CA ASP A 226 -28.20 -16.82 99.16
C ASP A 226 -27.72 -15.83 100.23
N HIS A 227 -27.25 -14.65 99.81
CA HIS A 227 -26.90 -13.58 100.75
C HIS A 227 -28.12 -13.09 101.56
N TYR A 228 -29.28 -12.90 100.94
CA TYR A 228 -30.51 -12.55 101.65
C TYR A 228 -30.93 -13.63 102.64
N LYS A 229 -30.79 -14.90 102.27
CA LYS A 229 -31.07 -16.05 103.14
C LYS A 229 -30.11 -16.09 104.33
N ALA A 230 -28.80 -15.98 104.09
CA ALA A 230 -27.81 -15.92 105.16
C ALA A 230 -28.05 -14.73 106.10
N LEU A 231 -28.43 -13.57 105.57
CA LEU A 231 -28.82 -12.41 106.40
C LEU A 231 -30.10 -12.66 107.19
N SER A 232 -31.07 -13.40 106.64
CA SER A 232 -32.28 -13.83 107.37
C SER A 232 -31.92 -14.81 108.48
N ASP A 233 -31.08 -15.81 108.19
CA ASP A 233 -30.63 -16.81 109.18
C ASP A 233 -29.85 -16.14 110.32
N VAL A 234 -28.98 -15.17 110.01
CA VAL A 234 -28.28 -14.37 111.03
C VAL A 234 -29.27 -13.54 111.85
N ARG A 235 -30.30 -12.96 111.21
CA ARG A 235 -31.34 -12.22 111.92
C ARG A 235 -32.14 -13.14 112.85
N ASP A 236 -32.46 -14.34 112.42
CA ASP A 236 -33.20 -15.32 113.23
C ASP A 236 -32.32 -15.89 114.36
N LEU A 237 -31.02 -16.13 114.11
CA LEU A 237 -30.04 -16.43 115.15
C LEU A 237 -29.92 -15.27 116.16
N SER A 238 -29.94 -14.03 115.69
CA SER A 238 -29.88 -12.85 116.57
C SER A 238 -31.13 -12.75 117.45
N LYS A 239 -32.34 -12.98 116.89
CA LYS A 239 -33.59 -13.06 117.67
C LYS A 239 -33.56 -14.21 118.68
N ASN A 240 -33.01 -15.36 118.30
CA ASN A 240 -32.87 -16.51 119.20
C ASN A 240 -31.88 -16.20 120.34
N MET A 241 -30.77 -15.52 120.05
CA MET A 241 -29.86 -15.02 121.09
C MET A 241 -30.56 -14.01 122.01
N GLU A 242 -31.37 -13.08 121.48
CA GLU A 242 -32.17 -12.18 122.30
C GLU A 242 -33.13 -12.96 123.23
N LEU A 243 -33.80 -14.00 122.72
CA LEU A 243 -34.65 -14.86 123.54
C LEU A 243 -33.86 -15.68 124.58
N GLU A 244 -32.65 -16.15 124.25
CA GLU A 244 -31.77 -16.84 125.20
C GLU A 244 -31.23 -15.88 126.28
N LEU A 245 -30.94 -14.64 125.92
CA LEU A 245 -30.57 -13.57 126.86
C LEU A 245 -31.74 -13.26 127.82
N ASP A 246 -32.96 -13.10 127.30
CA ASP A 246 -34.16 -12.92 128.12
C ASP A 246 -34.39 -14.11 129.06
N TYR A 247 -34.18 -15.34 128.57
CA TYR A 247 -34.26 -16.55 129.40
C TYR A 247 -33.16 -16.61 130.47
N TYR A 248 -31.94 -16.21 130.13
CA TYR A 248 -30.82 -16.12 131.06
C TYR A 248 -31.08 -15.09 132.16
N ASP A 249 -31.58 -13.90 131.81
CA ASP A 249 -31.95 -12.86 132.77
C ASP A 249 -33.03 -13.33 133.75
N VAL A 250 -34.05 -14.07 133.28
CA VAL A 250 -35.09 -14.67 134.13
C VAL A 250 -34.53 -15.77 135.04
N SER A 251 -33.64 -16.62 134.52
CA SER A 251 -32.96 -17.66 135.30
C SER A 251 -32.04 -17.07 136.37
N GLN A 252 -31.33 -15.99 136.06
CA GLN A 252 -30.47 -15.28 137.01
C GLN A 252 -31.31 -14.67 138.14
N ALA A 253 -32.45 -14.03 137.83
CA ALA A 253 -33.39 -13.55 138.83
C ALA A 253 -33.97 -14.67 139.72
N GLN A 254 -34.21 -15.87 139.16
CA GLN A 254 -34.65 -17.03 139.93
C GLN A 254 -33.56 -17.58 140.86
N THR A 255 -32.29 -17.52 140.44
CA THR A 255 -31.14 -17.96 141.23
C THR A 255 -30.87 -17.01 142.41
N GLU A 256 -31.05 -15.70 142.20
CA GLU A 256 -30.99 -14.69 143.27
C GLU A 256 -32.09 -14.89 144.32
N TYR A 257 -33.31 -15.27 143.91
CA TYR A 257 -34.41 -15.58 144.82
C TYR A 257 -34.12 -16.81 145.71
N ILE A 258 -33.53 -17.89 145.15
CA ILE A 258 -33.17 -19.10 145.91
C ILE A 258 -32.04 -18.83 146.91
N ASN A 259 -31.07 -17.98 146.56
CA ASN A 259 -29.99 -17.61 147.48
C ASN A 259 -30.48 -16.80 148.69
N LEU A 260 -31.53 -15.97 148.52
CA LEU A 260 -32.13 -15.23 149.63
C LEU A 260 -32.89 -16.16 150.61
N GLN A 261 -33.38 -17.31 150.13
CA GLN A 261 -34.14 -18.27 150.93
C GLN A 261 -33.24 -19.20 151.77
N LYS A 262 -32.00 -19.47 151.35
CA LYS A 262 -31.01 -20.23 152.14
C LYS A 262 -30.41 -19.44 153.30
N CYS A 263 -30.39 -18.11 153.23
CA CYS A 263 -29.77 -17.24 154.23
C CYS A 263 -30.53 -17.22 155.59
N THR A 264 -31.80 -17.61 155.65
CA THR A 264 -32.59 -17.62 156.90
C THR A 264 -32.55 -18.93 157.69
N GLU A 265 -32.09 -20.03 157.09
CA GLU A 265 -31.90 -21.32 157.78
C GLU A 265 -30.49 -21.46 158.41
N GLU A 266 -29.49 -20.76 157.87
CA GLU A 266 -28.08 -20.84 158.31
C GLU A 266 -27.80 -20.08 159.63
N ASP A 267 -28.64 -19.13 160.05
CA ASP A 267 -28.48 -18.40 161.31
C ASP A 267 -28.94 -19.19 162.56
N ARG A 268 -29.69 -20.28 162.40
CA ARG A 268 -30.17 -21.11 163.53
C ARG A 268 -29.16 -22.18 163.96
N THR A 269 -28.19 -22.51 163.12
CA THR A 269 -27.18 -23.57 163.37
C THR A 269 -25.80 -23.03 163.77
N ARG A 270 -25.55 -21.72 163.63
CA ARG A 270 -24.26 -21.07 163.98
C ARG A 270 -23.97 -20.93 165.48
N LEU A 271 -24.98 -20.92 166.36
CA LEU A 271 -24.78 -20.67 167.80
C LEU A 271 -24.32 -21.87 168.65
N LEU A 272 -24.27 -23.10 168.11
CA LEU A 272 -23.90 -24.30 168.88
C LEU A 272 -22.53 -24.91 168.52
N TRP A 273 -21.91 -24.52 167.40
CA TRP A 273 -20.64 -25.12 166.95
C TRP A 273 -19.39 -24.25 167.21
N GLU A 274 -19.59 -23.02 167.71
CA GLU A 274 -18.51 -22.05 167.95
C GLU A 274 -17.79 -22.21 169.32
N LYS A 275 -18.16 -23.21 170.14
CA LYS A 275 -17.54 -23.42 171.47
C LYS A 275 -16.42 -24.47 171.52
N LYS A 276 -15.96 -25.06 170.40
CA LYS A 276 -14.94 -26.13 170.52
C LYS A 276 -13.99 -26.44 169.36
N SER A 277 -13.75 -25.51 168.42
CA SER A 277 -12.69 -25.73 167.41
C SER A 277 -12.12 -24.45 166.81
N PHE A 278 -11.80 -23.48 167.66
CA PHE A 278 -10.79 -22.46 167.37
C PHE A 278 -9.46 -22.91 167.96
N THR A 279 -8.63 -23.57 167.16
CA THR A 279 -7.15 -23.48 167.08
C THR A 279 -6.60 -24.73 166.40
N GLU A 280 -6.36 -24.65 165.08
CA GLU A 280 -5.05 -24.98 164.48
C GLU A 280 -5.03 -24.75 162.96
N GLN A 281 -4.55 -23.56 162.60
CA GLN A 281 -3.57 -23.28 161.53
C GLN A 281 -4.06 -23.46 160.08
N ASP A 282 -4.27 -22.41 159.29
CA ASP A 282 -3.40 -21.25 159.02
C ASP A 282 -1.90 -21.59 159.00
N LYS A 283 -1.48 -22.29 157.92
CA LYS A 283 -0.16 -22.19 157.28
C LYS A 283 -0.08 -23.09 156.02
N LYS A 284 -0.72 -22.68 154.92
CA LYS A 284 -0.14 -22.84 153.57
C LYS A 284 -0.89 -22.03 152.50
N ALA A 285 -0.96 -20.72 152.74
CA ALA A 285 -0.80 -19.75 151.67
C ALA A 285 0.68 -19.34 151.63
N LYS A 286 1.26 -19.31 150.42
CA LYS A 286 2.62 -18.89 150.02
C LYS A 286 3.61 -20.01 149.69
N GLU A 287 3.53 -20.46 148.43
CA GLU A 287 4.62 -20.79 147.48
C GLU A 287 3.92 -21.52 146.29
N GLU A 288 3.91 -21.12 145.02
CA GLU A 288 4.58 -20.10 144.21
C GLU A 288 3.70 -19.88 142.96
N THR A 289 3.15 -18.70 142.77
CA THR A 289 3.41 -17.82 141.61
C THR A 289 4.78 -17.96 140.93
N ALA A 290 4.72 -18.11 139.59
CA ALA A 290 5.71 -17.76 138.54
C ALA A 290 6.39 -18.92 137.77
N GLN A 291 5.82 -19.29 136.62
CA GLN A 291 6.51 -19.48 135.33
C GLN A 291 5.46 -19.66 134.22
N GLU A 292 5.15 -18.61 133.44
CA GLU A 292 5.82 -18.23 132.17
C GLU A 292 4.89 -18.63 130.99
N GLU A 293 3.88 -17.84 130.61
CA GLU A 293 4.05 -16.66 129.74
C GLU A 293 5.36 -16.61 128.95
N LYS A 294 5.48 -17.45 127.91
CA LYS A 294 6.27 -17.14 126.72
C LYS A 294 5.81 -17.95 125.51
N LYS A 295 4.93 -17.35 124.70
CA LYS A 295 5.25 -16.85 123.33
C LYS A 295 4.05 -16.91 122.41
N MET A 296 3.43 -15.74 122.26
CA MET A 296 2.85 -15.28 121.01
C MET A 296 3.95 -14.99 119.96
N LYS A 297 3.59 -15.25 118.69
CA LYS A 297 3.84 -14.42 117.47
C LYS A 297 4.73 -14.99 116.34
N ASN A 298 4.14 -14.95 115.12
CA ASN A 298 4.64 -15.11 113.74
C ASN A 298 4.54 -16.54 113.12
N TYR A 299 3.98 -16.81 111.93
CA TYR A 299 3.86 -16.03 110.68
C TYR A 299 2.63 -16.39 109.80
N LEU A 300 2.18 -15.39 109.03
CA LEU A 300 1.38 -15.42 107.79
C LEU A 300 2.04 -16.25 106.65
N LYS A 301 1.21 -16.89 105.79
CA LYS A 301 0.99 -16.58 104.34
C LYS A 301 0.83 -17.81 103.41
N ASN A 302 -0.37 -17.90 102.82
CA ASN A 302 -0.81 -18.41 101.50
C ASN A 302 -0.77 -19.91 101.08
N CYS A 303 -1.88 -20.23 100.40
CA CYS A 303 -2.40 -21.40 99.67
C CYS A 303 -1.48 -22.15 98.67
N PRO A 304 -1.95 -23.32 98.16
CA PRO A 304 -1.15 -24.32 97.43
C PRO A 304 -1.28 -24.21 95.90
N GLU A 305 -0.25 -24.64 95.15
CA GLU A 305 -0.39 -24.92 93.72
C GLU A 305 0.58 -26.00 93.24
N LYS A 306 0.02 -26.98 92.51
CA LYS A 306 0.72 -27.93 91.66
C LYS A 306 1.13 -27.22 90.37
N VAL A 307 2.31 -27.51 89.85
CA VAL A 307 2.61 -27.82 88.42
C VAL A 307 4.13 -27.93 88.27
N ASN A 308 4.60 -29.13 87.91
CA ASN A 308 5.93 -29.40 87.40
C ASN A 308 5.75 -30.03 86.02
N THR A 309 6.30 -29.42 84.97
CA THR A 309 7.24 -30.02 84.01
C THR A 309 7.21 -29.24 82.71
N GLY A 310 8.29 -28.49 82.46
CA GLY A 310 8.67 -28.04 81.13
C GLY A 310 9.89 -28.81 80.67
N GLN A 311 10.11 -28.76 79.35
CA GLN A 311 11.40 -28.86 78.66
C GLN A 311 11.71 -30.18 77.92
N ARG A 312 11.23 -30.22 76.67
CA ARG A 312 11.91 -30.69 75.45
C ARG A 312 11.02 -30.27 74.28
N ASP A 313 11.56 -29.51 73.31
CA ASP A 313 11.03 -29.25 71.93
C ASP A 313 11.44 -27.90 71.30
N ILE A 314 12.45 -27.19 71.83
CA ILE A 314 12.87 -25.88 71.26
C ILE A 314 14.21 -25.97 70.48
N ARG A 315 14.93 -27.09 70.54
CA ARG A 315 16.31 -27.17 69.99
C ARG A 315 16.43 -27.73 68.57
N GLN A 316 15.38 -28.32 68.01
CA GLN A 316 15.41 -28.90 66.66
C GLN A 316 14.80 -27.96 65.59
N GLY A 317 13.89 -27.05 65.96
CA GLY A 317 13.32 -26.07 65.04
C GLY A 317 14.22 -24.87 64.70
N LEU A 318 15.33 -24.66 65.42
CA LEU A 318 16.26 -23.56 65.16
C LEU A 318 17.29 -23.88 64.06
N ASP A 319 17.64 -25.15 63.88
CA ASP A 319 18.63 -25.55 62.86
C ASP A 319 18.01 -25.65 61.45
N ASP A 320 16.76 -26.12 61.35
CA ASP A 320 16.02 -26.20 60.07
C ASP A 320 15.72 -24.80 59.50
N LEU A 321 15.35 -23.84 60.37
CA LEU A 321 15.10 -22.45 59.98
C LEU A 321 16.39 -21.74 59.52
N ALA A 322 17.55 -22.08 60.09
CA ALA A 322 18.83 -21.50 59.72
C ALA A 322 19.35 -22.01 58.35
N SER A 323 19.09 -23.27 57.99
CA SER A 323 19.37 -23.79 56.65
C SER A 323 18.47 -23.15 55.58
N ASP A 324 17.20 -22.93 55.89
CA ASP A 324 16.25 -22.31 54.97
C ASP A 324 16.58 -20.83 54.72
N CYS A 325 17.02 -20.09 55.75
CA CYS A 325 17.50 -18.71 55.60
C CYS A 325 18.72 -18.62 54.67
N LYS A 326 19.70 -19.53 54.77
CA LYS A 326 20.88 -19.54 53.87
C LYS A 326 20.51 -19.89 52.42
N ALA A 327 19.56 -20.80 52.23
CA ALA A 327 19.06 -21.16 50.90
C ALA A 327 18.32 -19.99 50.23
N MET A 328 17.55 -19.21 51.00
CA MET A 328 16.86 -18.01 50.53
C MET A 328 17.83 -16.88 50.19
N GLU A 329 18.88 -16.66 50.99
CA GLU A 329 19.92 -15.66 50.69
C GLU A 329 20.69 -15.97 49.39
N GLN A 330 20.97 -17.23 49.10
CA GLN A 330 21.62 -17.61 47.83
C GLN A 330 20.70 -17.39 46.62
N LYS A 331 19.39 -17.65 46.75
CA LYS A 331 18.41 -17.35 45.70
C LYS A 331 18.27 -15.84 45.48
N PHE A 332 18.29 -15.04 46.55
CA PHE A 332 18.22 -13.58 46.48
C PHE A 332 19.43 -12.97 45.75
N ARG A 333 20.65 -13.47 46.00
CA ARG A 333 21.86 -13.00 45.28
C ARG A 333 21.83 -13.32 43.78
N LYS A 334 21.30 -14.48 43.38
CA LYS A 334 21.14 -14.83 41.96
C LYS A 334 20.11 -13.95 41.27
N LEU A 335 18.99 -13.68 41.93
CA LEU A 335 17.95 -12.78 41.43
C LEU A 335 18.41 -11.32 41.34
N GLN A 336 19.28 -10.85 42.25
CA GLN A 336 19.91 -9.53 42.12
C GLN A 336 20.84 -9.43 40.90
N LEU A 337 21.63 -10.47 40.62
CA LEU A 337 22.51 -10.49 39.44
C LEU A 337 21.74 -10.54 38.12
N GLU A 338 20.65 -11.32 38.06
CA GLU A 338 19.74 -11.32 36.90
C GLU A 338 19.00 -9.97 36.76
N GLY A 339 18.68 -9.31 37.87
CA GLY A 339 18.11 -7.95 37.89
C GLY A 339 19.04 -6.90 37.29
N ASP A 340 20.32 -6.90 37.67
CA ASP A 340 21.33 -5.95 37.18
C ASP A 340 21.59 -6.08 35.67
N ASP A 341 21.49 -7.29 35.12
CA ASP A 341 21.65 -7.52 33.68
C ASP A 341 20.41 -7.11 32.87
N ILE A 342 19.20 -7.24 33.44
CA ILE A 342 17.96 -6.72 32.85
C ILE A 342 17.98 -5.19 32.81
N GLU A 343 18.44 -4.53 33.88
CA GLU A 343 18.50 -3.06 33.95
C GLU A 343 19.48 -2.47 32.92
N LYS A 344 20.61 -3.13 32.66
CA LYS A 344 21.55 -2.73 31.59
C LYS A 344 20.94 -2.87 30.19
N VAL A 345 20.24 -3.96 29.91
CA VAL A 345 19.56 -4.17 28.62
C VAL A 345 18.47 -3.12 28.42
N GLN A 346 17.73 -2.79 29.49
CA GLN A 346 16.69 -1.76 29.46
C GLN A 346 17.27 -0.34 29.26
N HIS A 347 18.41 -0.02 29.89
CA HIS A 347 19.09 1.26 29.66
C HIS A 347 19.61 1.39 28.22
N VAL A 348 20.20 0.34 27.65
CA VAL A 348 20.66 0.35 26.23
C VAL A 348 19.48 0.50 25.25
N ALA A 349 18.35 -0.16 25.54
CA ALA A 349 17.14 -0.01 24.74
C ALA A 349 16.54 1.41 24.86
N SER A 350 16.51 1.98 26.08
CA SER A 350 16.05 3.34 26.34
C SER A 350 16.89 4.40 25.61
N VAL A 351 18.21 4.26 25.63
CA VAL A 351 19.12 5.18 24.90
C VAL A 351 18.88 5.10 23.38
N LYS A 352 18.69 3.90 22.81
CA LYS A 352 18.36 3.74 21.39
C LYS A 352 16.99 4.35 21.05
N SER A 353 15.98 4.16 21.91
CA SER A 353 14.65 4.78 21.75
C SER A 353 14.76 6.31 21.76
N GLY A 354 15.45 6.89 22.74
CA GLY A 354 15.61 8.34 22.85
C GLY A 354 16.41 8.97 21.69
N VAL A 355 17.32 8.23 21.05
CA VAL A 355 17.98 8.69 19.82
C VAL A 355 17.02 8.68 18.63
N LEU A 356 16.16 7.67 18.52
CA LEU A 356 15.15 7.60 17.46
C LEU A 356 14.08 8.67 17.64
N GLU A 357 13.63 8.92 18.87
CA GLU A 357 12.68 9.99 19.19
C GLU A 357 13.23 11.37 18.82
N ARG A 358 14.50 11.67 19.15
CA ARG A 358 15.14 12.92 18.74
C ARG A 358 15.26 13.07 17.23
N LYS A 359 15.54 11.98 16.50
CA LYS A 359 15.57 11.99 15.03
C LYS A 359 14.18 12.18 14.43
N LEU A 360 13.14 11.59 15.04
CA LEU A 360 11.76 11.77 14.64
C LEU A 360 11.33 13.23 14.85
N LEU A 361 11.59 13.81 16.02
CA LEU A 361 11.31 15.22 16.31
C LEU A 361 11.99 16.15 15.28
N ALA A 362 13.29 15.95 15.02
CA ALA A 362 14.01 16.77 14.03
C ALA A 362 13.45 16.63 12.60
N LEU A 363 12.97 15.44 12.21
CA LEU A 363 12.30 15.23 10.93
C LEU A 363 10.93 15.91 10.89
N THR A 364 10.17 15.85 11.98
CA THR A 364 8.87 16.52 12.12
C THR A 364 9.04 18.03 12.00
N ASP A 365 10.00 18.63 12.73
CA ASP A 365 10.28 20.07 12.68
C ASP A 365 10.67 20.51 11.24
N SER A 366 11.44 19.69 10.53
CA SER A 366 11.79 19.94 9.12
C SER A 366 10.58 19.87 8.19
N VAL A 367 9.67 18.92 8.40
CA VAL A 367 8.42 18.83 7.65
C VAL A 367 7.50 20.02 7.94
N GLU A 368 7.37 20.43 9.20
CA GLU A 368 6.54 21.57 9.58
C GLU A 368 7.08 22.89 9.02
N THR A 369 8.41 23.10 9.07
CA THR A 369 9.04 24.29 8.48
C THR A 369 8.88 24.33 6.96
N THR A 370 9.08 23.22 6.26
CA THR A 370 8.87 23.15 4.79
C THR A 370 7.39 23.31 4.42
N GLN A 371 6.47 22.76 5.19
CA GLN A 371 5.03 22.93 4.99
C GLN A 371 4.59 24.38 5.23
N ALA A 372 5.15 25.05 6.25
CA ALA A 372 4.90 26.47 6.50
C ALA A 372 5.45 27.35 5.36
N GLN A 373 6.66 27.05 4.86
CA GLN A 373 7.25 27.73 3.69
C GLN A 373 6.38 27.54 2.44
N LEU A 374 5.94 26.31 2.15
CA LEU A 374 5.04 26.02 1.03
C LEU A 374 3.69 26.73 1.17
N SER A 375 3.15 26.80 2.38
CA SER A 375 1.89 27.51 2.66
C SER A 375 2.03 29.01 2.46
N SER A 376 3.17 29.60 2.84
CA SER A 376 3.50 31.00 2.57
C SER A 376 3.73 31.29 1.09
N VAL A 377 4.40 30.41 0.34
CA VAL A 377 4.58 30.60 -1.11
C VAL A 377 3.23 30.50 -1.82
N ARG A 378 2.39 29.54 -1.41
CA ARG A 378 1.04 29.33 -1.95
C ARG A 378 0.12 30.53 -1.73
N SER A 379 0.26 31.27 -0.63
CA SER A 379 -0.55 32.48 -0.37
C SER A 379 -0.06 33.71 -1.14
N VAL A 380 1.23 33.78 -1.47
CA VAL A 380 1.83 34.88 -2.25
C VAL A 380 1.66 34.68 -3.75
N SER A 381 1.73 33.44 -4.23
CA SER A 381 1.53 33.10 -5.64
C SER A 381 0.03 32.95 -5.91
N ASN A 382 -0.61 33.99 -6.45
CA ASN A 382 -2.03 34.01 -6.85
C ASN A 382 -2.29 33.13 -8.10
N THR A 383 -1.75 31.91 -8.11
CA THR A 383 -1.73 30.96 -9.24
C THR A 383 -2.98 30.08 -9.24
N ASP A 384 -3.49 29.75 -10.42
CA ASP A 384 -4.64 28.86 -10.62
C ASP A 384 -4.46 27.51 -9.87
N GLN A 385 -5.36 27.26 -8.93
CA GLN A 385 -5.35 26.11 -8.04
C GLN A 385 -5.50 24.78 -8.79
N THR A 386 -6.09 24.81 -9.99
CA THR A 386 -6.29 23.63 -10.85
C THR A 386 -4.99 23.23 -11.54
N ALA A 387 -4.27 24.19 -12.14
CA ALA A 387 -2.97 23.96 -12.75
C ALA A 387 -1.91 23.52 -11.71
N LEU A 388 -1.92 24.14 -10.53
CA LEU A 388 -1.02 23.76 -9.43
C LEU A 388 -1.34 22.36 -8.87
N GLY A 389 -2.61 21.97 -8.84
CA GLY A 389 -3.04 20.60 -8.50
C GLY A 389 -2.51 19.57 -9.49
N GLY A 390 -2.59 19.86 -10.79
CA GLY A 390 -2.03 19.00 -11.84
C GLY A 390 -0.51 18.85 -11.77
N ILE A 391 0.22 19.94 -11.49
CA ILE A 391 1.68 19.90 -11.29
C ILE A 391 2.03 19.10 -10.02
N LYS A 392 1.30 19.30 -8.91
CA LYS A 392 1.48 18.53 -7.67
C LYS A 392 1.28 17.02 -7.92
N HIS A 393 0.24 16.65 -8.67
CA HIS A 393 -0.03 15.25 -8.99
C HIS A 393 1.10 14.64 -9.82
N LYS A 394 1.54 15.31 -10.89
CA LYS A 394 2.67 14.84 -11.71
C LYS A 394 3.97 14.73 -10.92
N CYS A 395 4.26 15.69 -10.04
CA CYS A 395 5.43 15.60 -9.15
C CYS A 395 5.33 14.42 -8.18
N GLN A 396 4.14 14.14 -7.65
CA GLN A 396 3.89 13.00 -6.77
C GLN A 396 4.07 11.67 -7.51
N GLU A 397 3.50 11.52 -8.70
CA GLU A 397 3.67 10.34 -9.55
C GLU A 397 5.14 10.10 -9.93
N ASN A 398 5.89 11.16 -10.25
CA ASN A 398 7.32 11.08 -10.53
C ASN A 398 8.14 10.68 -9.29
N ALA A 399 7.77 11.19 -8.11
CA ALA A 399 8.43 10.79 -6.86
C ALA A 399 8.14 9.33 -6.50
N ASP A 400 6.89 8.89 -6.67
CA ASP A 400 6.48 7.52 -6.36
C ASP A 400 7.07 6.50 -7.36
N SER A 401 7.12 6.84 -8.65
CA SER A 401 7.80 6.02 -9.66
C SER A 401 9.30 5.91 -9.40
N SER A 402 9.99 7.00 -9.04
CA SER A 402 11.40 6.99 -8.63
C SER A 402 11.65 6.15 -7.36
N LYS A 403 10.77 6.25 -6.38
CA LYS A 403 10.82 5.44 -5.15
C LYS A 403 10.65 3.95 -5.45
N ASN A 404 9.73 3.60 -6.34
CA ASN A 404 9.51 2.22 -6.77
C ASN A 404 10.70 1.67 -7.58
N TYR A 405 11.28 2.49 -8.47
CA TYR A 405 12.51 2.15 -9.19
C TYR A 405 13.68 1.88 -8.24
N THR A 406 13.83 2.72 -7.21
CA THR A 406 14.86 2.57 -6.17
C THR A 406 14.67 1.28 -5.38
N LYS A 407 13.43 0.98 -4.94
CA LYS A 407 13.11 -0.27 -4.24
C LYS A 407 13.41 -1.50 -5.11
N ASN A 408 13.02 -1.49 -6.39
CA ASN A 408 13.28 -2.58 -7.33
C ASN A 408 14.79 -2.79 -7.54
N SER A 409 15.55 -1.69 -7.69
CA SER A 409 17.01 -1.75 -7.82
C SER A 409 17.69 -2.30 -6.56
N GLN A 410 17.22 -1.91 -5.36
CA GLN A 410 17.70 -2.49 -4.10
C GLN A 410 17.37 -3.98 -3.97
N TYR A 411 16.17 -4.40 -4.37
CA TYR A 411 15.77 -5.81 -4.38
C TYR A 411 16.65 -6.64 -5.32
N LYS A 412 16.88 -6.15 -6.55
CA LYS A 412 17.77 -6.81 -7.51
C LYS A 412 19.20 -6.93 -6.96
N ARG A 413 19.71 -5.87 -6.33
CA ARG A 413 21.03 -5.89 -5.68
C ARG A 413 21.10 -6.92 -4.55
N ALA A 414 20.08 -7.01 -3.71
CA ALA A 414 20.01 -8.00 -2.64
C ALA A 414 19.96 -9.44 -3.20
N LYS A 415 19.16 -9.67 -4.26
CA LYS A 415 19.08 -10.95 -4.95
C LYS A 415 20.41 -11.37 -5.56
N ILE A 416 21.10 -10.45 -6.24
CA ILE A 416 22.44 -10.70 -6.80
C ILE A 416 23.44 -11.03 -5.69
N SER A 417 23.46 -10.23 -4.61
CA SER A 417 24.33 -10.49 -3.44
C SER A 417 24.09 -11.87 -2.85
N GLN A 418 22.82 -12.30 -2.72
CA GLN A 418 22.48 -13.63 -2.27
C GLN A 418 22.96 -14.72 -3.24
N THR A 419 22.70 -14.58 -4.54
CA THR A 419 23.20 -15.55 -5.53
C THR A 419 24.72 -15.64 -5.57
N CYS A 420 25.44 -14.53 -5.36
CA CYS A 420 26.89 -14.53 -5.25
C CYS A 420 27.35 -15.27 -3.98
N LYS A 421 26.68 -15.08 -2.84
CA LYS A 421 26.95 -15.82 -1.61
C LYS A 421 26.72 -17.32 -1.79
N ASP A 422 25.59 -17.70 -2.37
CA ASP A 422 25.25 -19.11 -2.61
C ASP A 422 26.26 -19.75 -3.57
N LEU A 423 26.64 -19.04 -4.64
CA LEU A 423 27.65 -19.49 -5.58
C LEU A 423 29.01 -19.70 -4.90
N LEU A 424 29.46 -18.74 -4.08
CA LEU A 424 30.69 -18.88 -3.28
C LEU A 424 30.65 -20.12 -2.37
N LEU A 425 29.54 -20.34 -1.67
CA LEU A 425 29.36 -21.54 -0.83
C LEU A 425 29.41 -22.83 -1.65
N THR A 426 28.84 -22.86 -2.86
CA THR A 426 28.95 -24.05 -3.74
C THR A 426 30.37 -24.27 -4.27
N TYR A 427 31.13 -23.20 -4.54
CA TYR A 427 32.52 -23.30 -4.95
C TYR A 427 33.40 -23.80 -3.81
N GLU A 428 33.23 -23.26 -2.59
CA GLU A 428 33.92 -23.72 -1.39
C GLU A 428 33.63 -25.22 -1.12
N ALA A 429 32.36 -25.63 -1.23
CA ALA A 429 31.98 -27.03 -1.06
C ALA A 429 32.65 -27.96 -2.10
N LYS A 430 32.72 -27.53 -3.37
CA LYS A 430 33.41 -28.28 -4.44
C LYS A 430 34.92 -28.34 -4.23
N GLN A 431 35.55 -27.25 -3.79
CA GLN A 431 36.99 -27.22 -3.51
C GLN A 431 37.36 -28.11 -2.32
N ARG A 432 36.54 -28.10 -1.27
CA ARG A 432 36.70 -29.02 -0.13
C ARG A 432 36.58 -30.48 -0.57
N ALA A 433 35.65 -30.80 -1.48
CA ALA A 433 35.52 -32.14 -2.05
C ALA A 433 36.72 -32.58 -2.91
N LEU A 434 37.46 -31.62 -3.49
CA LEU A 434 38.67 -31.86 -4.28
C LEU A 434 39.96 -31.84 -3.44
N GLY A 435 39.87 -31.67 -2.11
CA GLY A 435 41.02 -31.70 -1.20
C GLY A 435 41.88 -30.43 -1.22
N VAL A 436 41.38 -29.31 -1.76
CA VAL A 436 42.09 -28.03 -1.78
C VAL A 436 41.84 -27.28 -0.46
N PRO A 437 42.89 -26.84 0.27
CA PRO A 437 42.74 -26.04 1.50
C PRO A 437 41.99 -24.73 1.23
N THR A 438 41.03 -24.40 2.09
CA THR A 438 40.05 -23.31 1.90
C THR A 438 40.61 -21.90 2.18
N GLU A 439 41.91 -21.79 2.44
CA GLU A 439 42.57 -20.57 2.95
C GLU A 439 42.99 -19.58 1.84
N GLU A 440 42.98 -19.98 0.56
CA GLU A 440 43.45 -19.12 -0.55
C GLU A 440 42.37 -18.23 -1.19
N ILE A 441 41.08 -18.34 -0.79
CA ILE A 441 40.01 -17.48 -1.34
C ILE A 441 39.45 -16.59 -0.24
N CYS A 442 40.20 -15.55 0.11
CA CYS A 442 39.69 -14.45 0.92
C CYS A 442 38.82 -13.51 0.06
N VAL A 443 37.72 -14.02 -0.50
CA VAL A 443 36.68 -13.16 -1.09
C VAL A 443 35.61 -12.98 -0.03
N LYS A 444 35.78 -11.96 0.80
CA LYS A 444 34.72 -11.54 1.73
C LYS A 444 33.44 -11.31 0.93
N PRO A 445 32.31 -11.93 1.29
CA PRO A 445 31.04 -11.59 0.69
C PRO A 445 30.84 -10.09 0.76
N PHE A 446 30.36 -9.46 -0.33
CA PHE A 446 29.98 -8.06 -0.30
C PHE A 446 28.81 -7.90 0.67
N GLU A 447 29.13 -7.68 1.95
CA GLU A 447 28.18 -7.18 2.93
C GLU A 447 27.79 -5.79 2.44
N SER A 448 26.49 -5.59 2.26
CA SER A 448 25.91 -4.31 1.87
C SER A 448 26.14 -3.30 2.99
N SER A 449 27.36 -2.78 3.09
CA SER A 449 27.65 -1.61 3.89
C SER A 449 26.86 -0.45 3.30
N LEU A 450 26.02 0.14 4.14
CA LEU A 450 25.22 1.35 3.91
C LEU A 450 26.11 2.60 3.70
N ALA A 451 27.16 2.50 2.89
CA ALA A 451 28.07 3.60 2.56
C ALA A 451 27.60 4.35 1.30
N TRP A 452 26.35 4.81 1.29
CA TRP A 452 25.86 5.82 0.34
C TRP A 452 24.84 6.70 1.04
N ARG A 453 25.29 7.46 2.03
CA ARG A 453 24.63 8.68 2.52
C ARG A 453 25.70 9.70 2.83
N SER A 454 26.11 10.43 1.80
CA SER A 454 26.61 11.81 1.85
C SER A 454 26.95 12.23 0.42
N LEU A 455 25.92 12.72 -0.27
CA LEU A 455 25.99 13.84 -1.22
C LEU A 455 24.63 14.51 -1.21
#